data_AF-A0A921NLT6-F1
#
_entry.id   AF-A0A921NLT6-F1
#
_cell.length_a   1.000
_cell.length_b   1.000
_cell.length_c   1.000
_cell.angle_alpha   90.00
_cell.angle_beta   90.00
_cell.angle_gamma   90.00
#
_symmetry.space_group_name_H-M   'P 1'
#
loop_
_entity.id
_entity.type
_entity.pdbx_description
1 polymer ?
#
loop_
_entity_poly.entity_id
_entity_poly.type
_entity_poly.pdbx_seq_one_letter_code
_entity_poly.pdbx_strand_id
1 'polypeptide(L)'
;MNAALKICQERYDAQLPPEVSEASAEQEWLEHSAEQLVCGMDIKWKRRYGQAQVVTFDRFCTYLQGILNQRQIDGLDQRDSFARLFLSSILGGQSDSRGHAADLIGQPRPIEAAEKVAMDLLRQYAADAVAAEREEAEDDVDADL
;
A
#
# COMPACT_ATOMS: atom_id res chain seq x y z
N MET A 1 -4.14 -34.97 -36.07
CA MET A 1 -3.20 -34.49 -35.03
C MET A 1 -2.60 -35.72 -34.36
N ASN A 2 -1.27 -35.90 -34.40
CA ASN A 2 -0.62 -37.14 -33.95
C ASN A 2 -0.55 -37.23 -32.42
N ALA A 3 -0.81 -38.40 -31.85
CA ALA A 3 -0.76 -38.66 -30.41
C ALA A 3 0.59 -38.29 -29.77
N ALA A 4 1.69 -38.46 -30.51
CA ALA A 4 3.03 -38.07 -30.08
C ALA A 4 3.17 -36.55 -29.87
N LEU A 5 2.57 -35.72 -30.73
CA LEU A 5 2.58 -34.26 -30.57
C LEU A 5 1.79 -33.83 -29.34
N LYS A 6 0.68 -34.50 -29.05
CA LYS A 6 -0.14 -34.21 -27.88
C LYS A 6 0.60 -34.51 -26.57
N ILE A 7 1.29 -35.65 -26.51
CA ILE A 7 2.10 -36.05 -25.35
C ILE A 7 3.29 -35.10 -25.16
N CYS A 8 3.94 -34.67 -26.23
CA CYS A 8 5.03 -33.70 -26.14
C CYS A 8 4.54 -32.33 -25.63
N GLN A 9 3.37 -31.88 -26.09
CA GLN A 9 2.76 -30.63 -25.63
C GLN A 9 2.39 -30.69 -24.15
N GLU A 10 1.70 -31.74 -23.71
CA GLU A 10 1.29 -31.92 -22.32
C GLU A 10 2.50 -31.96 -21.35
N ARG A 11 3.62 -32.56 -21.78
CA ARG A 11 4.87 -32.59 -21.00
C ARG A 11 5.59 -31.24 -20.94
N TYR A 12 5.46 -30.42 -21.98
CA TYR A 12 6.02 -29.08 -22.03
C TYR A 12 5.19 -28.12 -21.16
N ASP A 13 3.87 -28.18 -21.29
CA ASP A 13 2.92 -27.40 -20.49
C ASP A 13 3.06 -27.70 -18.99
N ALA A 14 3.34 -28.96 -18.61
CA ALA A 14 3.60 -29.36 -17.22
C ALA A 14 4.96 -28.91 -16.67
N GLN A 15 5.88 -28.45 -17.52
CA GLN A 15 7.21 -27.94 -17.14
C GLN A 15 7.26 -26.42 -17.10
N LEU A 16 6.25 -25.73 -17.64
CA LEU A 16 6.11 -24.29 -17.50
C LEU A 16 5.87 -23.97 -16.02
N PRO A 17 6.60 -22.98 -15.45
CA PRO A 17 6.25 -22.42 -14.15
C PRO A 17 4.77 -22.04 -14.16
N PRO A 18 4.05 -22.18 -13.03
CA PRO A 18 2.70 -21.63 -12.95
C PRO A 18 2.74 -20.18 -13.39
N GLU A 19 1.77 -19.75 -14.21
CA GLU A 19 1.62 -18.35 -14.55
C GLU A 19 1.66 -17.55 -13.26
N VAL A 20 2.70 -16.73 -13.11
CA VAL A 20 2.76 -15.76 -12.02
C VAL A 20 1.60 -14.84 -12.32
N SER A 21 0.53 -14.90 -11.53
CA SER A 21 -0.57 -13.96 -11.65
C SER A 21 0.05 -12.57 -11.54
N GLU A 22 0.12 -11.85 -12.66
CA GLU A 22 0.48 -10.45 -12.65
C GLU A 22 -0.47 -9.76 -11.66
N ALA A 23 0.07 -8.89 -10.82
CA ALA A 23 -0.74 -8.13 -9.88
C ALA A 23 -1.77 -7.33 -10.70
N SER A 24 -3.00 -7.23 -10.21
CA SER A 24 -3.97 -6.38 -10.90
C SER A 24 -3.47 -4.93 -10.89
N ALA A 25 -3.81 -4.13 -11.90
CA ALA A 25 -3.47 -2.71 -11.93
C ALA A 25 -3.91 -1.98 -10.65
N GLU A 26 -5.03 -2.39 -10.04
CA GLU A 26 -5.48 -1.88 -8.74
C GLU A 26 -4.53 -2.24 -7.59
N GLN A 27 -3.98 -3.45 -7.59
CA GLN A 27 -3.03 -3.90 -6.57
C GLN A 27 -1.71 -3.14 -6.71
N GLU A 28 -1.18 -3.00 -7.92
CA GLU A 28 0.04 -2.22 -8.19
C GLU A 28 -0.13 -0.76 -7.78
N TRP A 29 -1.27 -0.15 -8.15
CA TRP A 29 -1.62 1.20 -7.74
C TRP A 29 -1.68 1.35 -6.21
N LEU A 30 -2.29 0.38 -5.52
CA LEU A 30 -2.39 0.40 -4.06
C LEU A 30 -1.03 0.29 -3.37
N GLU A 31 -0.17 -0.61 -3.83
CA GLU A 31 1.18 -0.79 -3.28
C GLU A 31 1.99 0.50 -3.45
N HIS A 32 2.04 1.03 -4.66
CA HIS A 32 2.78 2.25 -4.96
C HIS A 32 2.23 3.47 -4.19
N SER A 33 0.91 3.66 -4.19
CA SER A 33 0.28 4.79 -3.51
C SER A 33 0.39 4.70 -1.99
N ALA A 34 0.37 3.49 -1.41
CA ALA A 34 0.55 3.30 0.02
C ALA A 34 1.98 3.67 0.47
N GLU A 35 3.01 3.24 -0.28
CA GLU A 35 4.40 3.63 0.00
C GLU A 35 4.56 5.15 -0.03
N GLN A 36 4.03 5.80 -1.08
CA GLN A 36 4.03 7.25 -1.22
C GLN A 36 3.35 7.95 -0.04
N LEU A 37 2.17 7.46 0.37
CA LEU A 37 1.40 8.03 1.47
C LEU A 37 2.12 7.89 2.81
N VAL A 38 2.73 6.74 3.08
CA VAL A 38 3.56 6.52 4.28
C VAL A 38 4.79 7.43 4.30
N CYS A 39 5.33 7.78 3.13
CA CYS A 39 6.44 8.72 2.98
C CYS A 39 6.03 10.20 3.13
N GLY A 40 4.75 10.49 3.40
CA GLY A 40 4.29 11.85 3.64
C GLY A 40 3.71 12.57 2.43
N MET A 41 3.46 11.86 1.32
CA MET A 41 2.90 12.45 0.10
C MET A 41 1.38 12.32 0.03
N ASP A 42 0.73 13.33 -0.52
CA ASP A 42 -0.70 13.27 -0.84
C ASP A 42 -0.92 12.46 -2.12
N ILE A 43 -1.88 11.55 -2.11
CA ILE A 43 -2.24 10.75 -3.30
C ILE A 43 -3.37 11.47 -4.04
N LYS A 44 -3.14 11.79 -5.32
CA LYS A 44 -4.04 12.61 -6.14
C LYS A 44 -4.30 11.90 -7.46
N TRP A 45 -5.54 11.98 -7.93
CA TRP A 45 -5.93 11.48 -9.25
C TRP A 45 -7.11 12.29 -9.78
N LYS A 46 -7.33 12.25 -11.10
CA LYS A 46 -8.42 12.99 -11.73
C LYS A 46 -8.90 12.28 -12.99
N ARG A 47 -10.18 11.92 -13.02
CA ARG A 47 -10.88 11.44 -14.23
C ARG A 47 -11.05 12.60 -15.23
N ARG A 48 -11.07 12.31 -16.53
CA ARG A 48 -11.14 13.32 -17.63
C ARG A 48 -12.24 14.37 -17.44
N TYR A 49 -13.43 13.94 -17.03
CA TYR A 49 -14.59 14.81 -16.77
C TYR A 49 -14.96 14.90 -15.27
N GLY A 50 -14.07 14.42 -14.40
CA GLY A 50 -14.28 14.38 -12.95
C GLY A 50 -13.65 15.55 -12.21
N GLN A 51 -14.01 15.67 -10.93
CA GLN A 51 -13.30 16.52 -9.98
C GLN A 51 -12.02 15.82 -9.52
N ALA A 52 -10.94 16.58 -9.33
CA ALA A 52 -9.72 16.06 -8.76
C ALA A 52 -10.00 15.46 -7.36
N GLN A 53 -9.54 14.24 -7.15
CA GLN A 53 -9.64 13.54 -5.89
C GLN A 53 -8.29 13.58 -5.18
N VAL A 54 -8.33 13.54 -3.85
CA VAL A 54 -7.13 13.51 -3.02
C VAL A 54 -7.36 12.74 -1.73
N VAL A 55 -6.38 11.91 -1.38
CA VAL A 55 -6.19 11.40 -0.02
C VAL A 55 -4.93 12.04 0.53
N THR A 56 -5.10 12.88 1.55
CA THR A 56 -3.98 13.62 2.14
C THR A 56 -3.22 12.79 3.17
N PHE A 57 -1.95 13.13 3.37
CA PHE A 57 -1.16 12.55 4.45
C PHE A 57 -1.80 12.79 5.83
N ASP A 58 -2.36 13.97 6.08
CA ASP A 58 -3.05 14.27 7.35
C ASP A 58 -4.26 13.34 7.60
N ARG A 59 -4.99 12.99 6.54
CA ARG A 59 -6.10 12.02 6.63
C ARG A 59 -5.59 10.63 6.99
N PHE A 60 -4.46 10.23 6.39
CA PHE A 60 -3.79 8.98 6.76
C PHE A 60 -3.30 8.99 8.21
N CYS A 61 -2.66 10.07 8.68
CA CYS A 61 -2.25 10.20 10.07
C CYS A 61 -3.44 10.07 11.03
N THR A 62 -4.56 10.71 10.72
CA THR A 62 -5.79 10.61 11.53
C THR A 62 -6.30 9.17 11.59
N TYR A 63 -6.31 8.48 10.44
CA TYR A 63 -6.75 7.08 10.35
C TYR A 63 -5.82 6.13 11.12
N LEU A 64 -4.51 6.26 10.91
CA LEU A 64 -3.48 5.50 11.62
C LEU A 64 -3.54 5.75 13.13
N GLN A 65 -3.67 7.01 13.56
CA GLN A 65 -3.82 7.37 14.97
C GLN A 65 -5.03 6.68 15.61
N GLY A 66 -6.16 6.57 14.91
CA GLY A 66 -7.32 5.83 15.39
C GLY A 66 -7.00 4.36 15.68
N ILE A 67 -6.27 3.70 14.78
CA ILE A 67 -5.85 2.30 14.94
C ILE A 67 -4.89 2.15 16.13
N LEU A 68 -3.88 3.02 16.24
CA LEU A 68 -2.92 2.97 17.34
C LEU A 68 -3.60 3.22 18.69
N ASN A 69 -4.50 4.21 18.76
CA ASN A 69 -5.27 4.50 19.97
C ASN A 69 -6.16 3.32 20.38
N GLN A 70 -6.84 2.67 19.43
CA GLN A 70 -7.67 1.51 19.74
C GLN A 70 -6.83 0.38 20.36
N ARG A 71 -5.63 0.11 19.82
CA ARG A 71 -4.71 -0.87 20.40
C ARG A 71 -4.31 -0.54 21.83
N GLN A 72 -4.13 0.75 22.15
CA GLN A 72 -3.84 1.17 23.52
C GLN A 72 -5.04 0.98 24.45
N ILE A 73 -6.25 1.33 23.99
CA ILE A 73 -7.51 1.11 24.72
C ILE A 73 -7.70 -0.38 25.01
N ASP A 74 -7.34 -1.24 24.05
CA ASP A 74 -7.43 -2.70 24.16
C ASP A 74 -6.30 -3.31 25.02
N GLY A 75 -5.37 -2.51 25.55
CA GLY A 75 -4.25 -2.97 26.38
C GLY A 75 -3.17 -3.73 25.61
N LEU A 76 -3.09 -3.54 24.29
CA LEU A 76 -2.11 -4.21 23.41
C LEU A 76 -0.76 -3.48 23.34
N ASP A 77 -0.67 -2.24 23.81
CA ASP A 77 0.60 -1.53 24.04
C ASP A 77 1.14 -1.86 25.44
N GLN A 78 1.87 -2.96 25.55
CA GLN A 78 2.35 -3.48 26.85
C GLN A 78 3.62 -2.81 27.37
N ARG A 79 4.24 -1.92 26.57
CA ARG A 79 5.55 -1.31 26.87
C ARG A 79 5.48 0.20 27.04
N ASP A 80 4.28 0.78 27.09
CA ASP A 80 4.06 2.23 27.06
C ASP A 80 4.74 2.88 25.84
N SER A 81 4.66 2.21 24.68
CA SER A 81 5.44 2.50 23.48
C SER A 81 5.18 3.89 22.96
N PHE A 82 3.95 4.40 23.10
CA PHE A 82 3.64 5.79 22.74
C PHE A 82 4.43 6.80 23.58
N ALA A 83 4.47 6.64 24.90
CA ALA A 83 5.23 7.53 25.78
C ALA A 83 6.74 7.43 25.49
N ARG A 84 7.24 6.22 25.21
CA ARG A 84 8.66 6.02 24.87
C ARG A 84 9.05 6.61 23.53
N LEU A 85 8.19 6.52 22.51
CA LEU A 85 8.38 7.22 21.23
C LEU A 85 8.44 8.73 21.41
N PHE A 86 7.56 9.29 22.24
CA PHE A 86 7.58 10.71 22.59
C PHE A 86 8.90 11.11 23.29
N LEU A 87 9.38 10.30 24.24
CA LEU A 87 10.67 10.57 24.89
C LEU A 87 11.86 10.41 23.93
N SER A 88 11.83 9.43 23.03
CA SER A 88 12.85 9.21 22.00
C SER A 88 12.97 10.39 21.04
N SER A 89 11.86 11.03 20.67
CA SER A 89 11.88 12.17 19.74
C SER A 89 12.46 13.44 20.37
N ILE A 90 12.21 13.70 21.66
CA ILE A 90 12.68 14.91 22.34
C ILE A 90 14.11 14.77 22.90
N LEU A 91 14.52 13.57 23.31
CA LEU A 91 15.83 13.33 23.93
C LEU A 91 16.90 12.87 22.90
N GLY A 92 16.52 12.62 21.64
CA GLY A 92 17.43 12.14 20.60
C GLY A 92 17.87 10.68 20.77
N GLY A 93 17.26 9.93 21.70
CA GLY A 93 17.52 8.52 21.95
C GLY A 93 16.87 7.62 20.91
N GLN A 94 17.53 7.43 19.76
CA GLN A 94 17.02 6.66 18.63
C GLN A 94 17.15 5.14 18.77
N SER A 95 17.90 4.63 19.76
CA SER A 95 18.29 3.22 19.82
C SER A 95 17.14 2.23 20.03
N ASP A 96 15.94 2.69 20.42
CA ASP A 96 14.75 1.84 20.59
C ASP A 96 13.47 2.42 19.92
N SER A 97 13.59 3.51 19.14
CA SER A 97 12.40 4.17 18.54
C SER A 97 11.65 3.25 17.57
N ARG A 98 12.39 2.52 16.72
CA ARG A 98 11.81 1.54 15.80
C ARG A 98 11.17 0.35 16.53
N GLY A 99 11.74 -0.08 17.66
CA GLY A 99 11.18 -1.14 18.49
C GLY A 99 9.83 -0.73 19.07
N HIS A 100 9.75 0.48 19.64
CA HIS A 100 8.49 1.02 20.14
C HIS A 100 7.45 1.26 19.04
N ALA A 101 7.86 1.67 17.83
CA ALA A 101 6.94 1.74 16.70
C ALA A 101 6.36 0.36 16.32
N ALA A 102 7.20 -0.68 16.33
CA ALA A 102 6.78 -2.07 16.08
C ALA A 102 5.79 -2.58 17.14
N ASP A 103 6.05 -2.30 18.42
CA ASP A 103 5.17 -2.67 19.54
C ASP A 103 3.82 -1.94 19.46
N LEU A 104 3.85 -0.62 19.18
CA LEU A 104 2.65 0.22 19.12
C LEU A 104 1.69 -0.23 18.01
N ILE A 105 2.22 -0.54 16.83
CA ILE A 105 1.41 -1.08 15.70
C ILE A 105 1.16 -2.60 15.82
N GLY A 106 1.91 -3.29 16.67
CA GLY A 106 1.80 -4.74 16.91
C GLY A 106 2.40 -5.62 15.83
N GLN A 107 3.34 -5.10 15.04
CA GLN A 107 3.98 -5.82 13.93
C GLN A 107 5.49 -5.57 13.94
N PRO A 108 6.32 -6.61 13.73
CA PRO A 108 7.78 -6.49 13.78
C PRO A 108 8.36 -5.57 12.69
N ARG A 109 7.62 -5.38 11.60
CA ARG A 109 7.97 -4.52 10.46
C ARG A 109 6.99 -3.34 10.42
N PRO A 110 7.22 -2.27 11.19
CA PRO A 110 6.24 -1.20 11.36
C PRO A 110 5.97 -0.41 10.07
N ILE A 111 6.95 -0.31 9.16
CA ILE A 111 6.78 0.33 7.86
C ILE A 111 5.78 -0.46 7.00
N GLU A 112 6.03 -1.76 6.80
CA GLU A 112 5.11 -2.63 6.04
C GLU A 112 3.71 -2.70 6.67
N ALA A 113 3.62 -2.60 7.99
CA ALA A 113 2.33 -2.53 8.68
C ALA A 113 1.62 -1.20 8.40
N ALA A 114 2.34 -0.07 8.39
CA ALA A 114 1.77 1.23 8.01
C ALA A 114 1.34 1.26 6.54
N GLU A 115 2.11 0.65 5.63
CA GLU A 115 1.75 0.51 4.22
C GLU A 115 0.46 -0.29 4.06
N LYS A 116 0.31 -1.42 4.77
CA LYS A 116 -0.95 -2.19 4.75
C LYS A 116 -2.14 -1.36 5.24
N VAL A 117 -1.96 -0.56 6.29
CA VAL A 117 -2.99 0.37 6.77
C VAL A 117 -3.33 1.45 5.73
N ALA A 118 -2.32 1.98 5.03
CA ALA A 118 -2.51 2.91 3.93
C ALA A 118 -3.27 2.26 2.75
N MET A 119 -2.92 1.02 2.39
CA MET A 119 -3.65 0.24 1.38
C MET A 119 -5.12 0.04 1.79
N ASP A 120 -5.39 -0.28 3.06
CA ASP A 120 -6.76 -0.42 3.56
C ASP A 120 -7.57 0.88 3.41
N LEU A 121 -6.96 2.03 3.73
CA LEU A 121 -7.57 3.35 3.55
C LEU A 121 -7.85 3.65 2.06
N LEU A 122 -6.90 3.31 1.19
CA LEU A 122 -6.91 3.62 -0.24
C LEU A 122 -7.76 2.65 -1.07
N ARG A 123 -8.04 1.44 -0.57
CA ARG A 123 -8.70 0.35 -1.32
C ARG A 123 -9.98 0.77 -2.03
N GLN A 124 -10.80 1.60 -1.39
CA GLN A 124 -12.07 2.07 -1.97
C GLN A 124 -11.90 3.00 -3.19
N TYR A 125 -10.70 3.55 -3.39
CA TYR A 125 -10.38 4.49 -4.47
C TYR A 125 -9.63 3.84 -5.62
N ALA A 126 -9.10 2.62 -5.45
CA ALA A 126 -8.19 1.98 -6.40
C ALA A 126 -8.78 1.87 -7.82
N ALA A 127 -10.01 1.38 -7.94
CA ALA A 127 -10.66 1.23 -9.24
C ALA A 127 -10.85 2.58 -9.97
N ASP A 128 -11.19 3.65 -9.26
CA ASP A 128 -11.36 4.97 -9.84
C ASP A 128 -10.01 5.61 -10.22
N ALA A 129 -9.00 5.45 -9.37
CA ALA A 129 -7.67 5.99 -9.61
C ALA A 129 -6.95 5.30 -10.78
N VAL A 130 -7.01 3.97 -10.87
CA VAL A 130 -6.47 3.21 -12.02
C VAL A 130 -7.16 3.62 -13.32
N ALA A 131 -8.47 3.82 -13.27
CA ALA A 131 -9.19 4.30 -14.44
C ALA A 131 -8.70 5.70 -14.84
N ALA A 132 -8.44 6.60 -13.87
CA ALA A 132 -7.92 7.94 -14.13
C ALA A 132 -6.53 7.90 -14.79
N GLU A 133 -5.61 7.07 -14.29
CA GLU A 133 -4.27 6.90 -14.89
C GLU A 133 -4.36 6.36 -16.32
N ARG A 134 -5.31 5.46 -16.58
CA ARG A 134 -5.57 4.98 -17.95
C ARG A 134 -6.06 6.10 -18.87
N GLU A 135 -7.01 6.92 -18.42
CA GLU A 135 -7.52 8.05 -19.22
C GLU A 135 -6.42 9.09 -19.51
N GLU A 136 -5.55 9.34 -18.52
CA GLU A 136 -4.40 10.23 -18.66
C GLU A 136 -3.38 9.68 -19.67
N ALA A 137 -3.07 8.38 -19.61
CA ALA A 137 -2.20 7.73 -20.58
C ALA A 137 -2.76 7.75 -22.01
N GLU A 138 -4.08 7.61 -22.17
CA GLU A 138 -4.74 7.72 -23.48
C GLU A 138 -4.69 9.17 -24.03
N ASP A 139 -4.91 10.18 -23.17
CA ASP A 139 -4.86 11.59 -23.56
C ASP A 139 -3.44 12.07 -23.92
N ASP A 140 -2.41 11.54 -23.26
CA ASP A 140 -0.99 11.87 -23.52
C ASP A 140 -0.57 11.40 -24.92
N VAL A 141 -1.03 10.21 -25.34
CA VAL A 141 -0.75 9.65 -26.67
C VAL A 141 -1.44 10.45 -27.78
N ASP A 142 -2.64 10.95 -27.55
CA ASP A 142 -3.39 11.76 -28.53
C ASP A 142 -2.83 13.18 -28.70
N ALA A 143 -2.07 13.70 -27.73
CA ALA A 143 -1.44 15.02 -27.79
C ALA A 143 -0.19 15.07 -28.70
N ASP A 144 0.40 13.92 -29.00
CA ASP A 144 1.63 13.76 -29.78
C ASP A 144 1.40 13.46 -31.29
N LEU A 145 0.15 13.48 -31.75
CA LEU A 145 -0.27 13.28 -33.16
C LEU A 145 -0.70 14.59 -33.85
#